data_AF-A0A2V8BBV4-F1
#
_entry.id   AF-A0A2V8BBV4-F1
#
_cell.length_a   1.000
_cell.length_b   1.000
_cell.length_c   1.000
_cell.angle_alpha   90.00
_cell.angle_beta   90.00
_cell.angle_gamma   90.00
#
_symmetry.space_group_name_H-M   'P 1'
#
loop_
_entity.id
_entity.type
_entity.pdbx_description
1 polymer ?
#
loop_
_entity_poly.entity_id
_entity_poly.type
_entity_poly.pdbx_seq_one_letter_code
_entity_poly.pdbx_strand_id
1 'polypeptide(L)'
;MRCLGSPAENSRSSAWVSAISRRSRRSKTASVRRSTARAARSATACRRSGARASWRKSGRRAETNAASSWSSYRSRARCFRPIPDEVLLALDDADDRDGDGISGRAAIVTDIATGHRRVGRFGWKAQQATLLAFSADAYRNEMGITNDLFPDEVAFGITAEQMKLCDRIPDPEDKPDRRTRRRAIDNFESFMKFLAPAGRGPIDDAGRAGEAVFGAAGCASCHVPSLQTGPSPNPLFNRKVVPLFSDLLLHDIGTGDGISQEAASPQEFRTPPLWGLRLRRPLLHDGTAATVEDAIGLHGGEAASARGRFLALPADRRAALLAFLKSL
;
A
#
# COMPACT_ATOMS: atom_id res chain seq x y z
N MET A 1 -51.50 5.54 -3.15
CA MET A 1 -51.77 6.79 -3.91
C MET A 1 -50.80 6.87 -5.07
N ARG A 2 -51.37 6.93 -6.29
CA ARG A 2 -50.88 7.40 -7.60
C ARG A 2 -49.38 7.36 -7.96
N CYS A 3 -49.10 6.58 -9.01
CA CYS A 3 -48.12 6.88 -10.06
C CYS A 3 -48.49 8.17 -10.81
N LEU A 4 -47.47 8.91 -11.29
CA LEU A 4 -47.30 9.40 -12.68
C LEU A 4 -46.38 10.63 -12.72
N GLY A 5 -45.40 10.62 -13.62
CA GLY A 5 -44.61 11.81 -13.99
C GLY A 5 -43.35 11.48 -14.79
N SER A 6 -43.48 11.21 -16.09
CA SER A 6 -42.45 11.53 -17.09
C SER A 6 -42.67 12.97 -17.55
N PRO A 7 -41.62 13.71 -17.95
CA PRO A 7 -41.40 13.87 -19.40
C PRO A 7 -39.91 14.07 -19.80
N ALA A 8 -39.53 13.59 -20.99
CA ALA A 8 -38.56 14.26 -21.88
C ALA A 8 -38.36 13.46 -23.19
N GLU A 9 -38.86 14.00 -24.30
CA GLU A 9 -38.39 13.64 -25.65
C GLU A 9 -37.67 14.86 -26.25
N ASN A 10 -36.38 14.70 -26.58
CA ASN A 10 -35.64 15.65 -27.39
C ASN A 10 -34.87 14.87 -28.49
N SER A 11 -35.47 14.81 -29.67
CA SER A 11 -35.02 14.05 -30.83
C SER A 11 -33.95 14.80 -31.63
N ARG A 12 -32.75 15.01 -31.08
CA ARG A 12 -31.59 15.50 -31.87
C ARG A 12 -30.24 14.82 -31.58
N SER A 13 -30.19 13.81 -30.70
CA SER A 13 -28.92 13.19 -30.26
C SER A 13 -28.54 11.88 -30.97
N SER A 14 -29.42 11.27 -31.76
CA SER A 14 -29.20 9.93 -32.35
C SER A 14 -28.39 9.92 -33.66
N ALA A 15 -28.30 11.05 -34.36
CA ALA A 15 -27.58 11.13 -35.65
C ALA A 15 -26.04 11.29 -35.47
N TRP A 16 -25.58 11.88 -34.38
CA TRP A 16 -24.15 12.15 -34.14
C TRP A 16 -23.37 10.92 -33.64
N VAL A 17 -23.99 10.07 -32.81
CA VAL A 17 -23.33 8.88 -32.22
C VAL A 17 -23.03 7.81 -33.29
N SER A 18 -23.84 7.72 -34.34
CA SER A 18 -23.67 6.73 -35.42
C SER A 18 -22.50 7.04 -36.37
N ALA A 19 -22.13 8.31 -36.55
CA ALA A 19 -21.05 8.72 -37.47
C ALA A 19 -19.64 8.48 -36.89
N ILE A 20 -19.46 8.64 -35.56
CA ILE A 20 -18.18 8.46 -34.87
C ILE A 20 -17.78 6.97 -34.79
N SER A 21 -18.77 6.09 -34.60
CA SER A 21 -18.56 4.63 -34.55
C SER A 21 -18.01 4.04 -35.86
N ARG A 22 -18.48 4.51 -37.02
CA ARG A 22 -18.03 4.01 -38.33
C ARG A 22 -16.62 4.47 -38.71
N ARG A 23 -16.21 5.68 -38.29
CA ARG A 23 -14.87 6.23 -38.57
C ARG A 23 -13.78 5.55 -37.72
N SER A 24 -14.10 5.17 -36.48
CA SER A 24 -13.22 4.45 -35.55
C SER A 24 -12.92 3.00 -35.99
N ARG A 25 -13.89 2.28 -36.59
CA ARG A 25 -13.67 0.90 -37.06
C ARG A 25 -12.81 0.80 -38.33
N ARG A 26 -12.82 1.80 -39.21
CA ARG A 26 -11.97 1.83 -40.42
C ARG A 26 -10.49 2.15 -40.13
N SER A 27 -10.19 2.94 -39.10
CA SER A 27 -8.79 3.26 -38.74
C SER A 27 -8.06 2.10 -38.04
N LYS A 28 -8.77 1.32 -37.21
CA LYS A 28 -8.19 0.16 -36.51
C LYS A 28 -7.85 -1.00 -37.46
N THR A 29 -8.66 -1.26 -38.48
CA THR A 29 -8.41 -2.36 -39.45
C THR A 29 -7.26 -2.08 -40.41
N ALA A 30 -7.00 -0.81 -40.76
CA ALA A 30 -5.85 -0.42 -41.58
C ALA A 30 -4.50 -0.47 -40.82
N SER A 31 -4.52 -0.15 -39.51
CA SER A 31 -3.33 -0.20 -38.64
C SER A 31 -2.82 -1.63 -38.43
N VAL A 32 -3.73 -2.59 -38.19
CA VAL A 32 -3.39 -4.00 -37.95
C VAL A 32 -2.88 -4.72 -39.21
N ARG A 33 -3.31 -4.30 -40.42
CA ARG A 33 -2.79 -4.84 -41.68
C ARG A 33 -1.38 -4.33 -42.02
N ARG A 34 -0.99 -3.12 -41.57
CA ARG A 34 0.37 -2.59 -41.80
C ARG A 34 1.40 -3.17 -40.83
N SER A 35 1.02 -3.51 -39.60
CA SER A 35 1.93 -4.11 -38.61
C SER A 35 2.28 -5.57 -38.93
N THR A 36 1.32 -6.36 -39.40
CA THR A 36 1.52 -7.77 -39.78
C THR A 36 2.41 -7.93 -41.02
N ALA A 37 2.29 -7.03 -42.00
CA ALA A 37 3.17 -7.03 -43.19
C ALA A 37 4.63 -6.64 -42.87
N ARG A 38 4.87 -5.82 -41.84
CA ARG A 38 6.22 -5.40 -41.40
C ARG A 38 6.92 -6.48 -40.57
N ALA A 39 6.16 -7.24 -39.79
CA ALA A 39 6.65 -8.40 -39.04
C ALA A 39 7.04 -9.56 -39.98
N ALA A 40 6.25 -9.83 -41.02
CA ALA A 40 6.55 -10.89 -41.99
C ALA A 40 7.82 -10.62 -42.80
N ARG A 41 8.10 -9.36 -43.19
CA ARG A 41 9.34 -8.99 -43.91
C ARG A 41 10.60 -9.07 -43.04
N SER A 42 10.47 -8.86 -41.73
CA SER A 42 11.60 -8.93 -40.78
C SER A 42 12.01 -10.37 -40.44
N ALA A 43 11.05 -11.30 -40.43
CA ALA A 43 11.31 -12.72 -40.18
C ALA A 43 12.07 -13.41 -41.33
N THR A 44 11.84 -12.99 -42.58
CA THR A 44 12.53 -13.57 -43.76
C THR A 44 13.97 -13.08 -43.88
N ALA A 45 14.28 -11.86 -43.41
CA ALA A 45 15.64 -11.32 -43.40
C ALA A 45 16.54 -12.02 -42.35
N CYS A 46 15.97 -12.42 -41.20
CA CYS A 46 16.71 -13.05 -40.10
C CYS A 46 17.13 -14.51 -40.39
N ARG A 47 16.49 -15.20 -41.35
CA ARG A 47 16.87 -16.57 -41.75
C ARG A 47 18.10 -16.63 -42.68
N ARG A 48 18.56 -15.49 -43.22
CA ARG A 48 19.69 -15.45 -44.17
C ARG A 48 21.04 -15.06 -43.55
N SER A 49 21.09 -14.55 -42.32
CA SER A 49 22.33 -14.17 -41.64
C SER A 49 22.57 -15.07 -40.42
N GLY A 50 23.57 -15.95 -40.49
CA GLY A 50 23.90 -16.95 -39.46
C GLY A 50 24.37 -16.37 -38.11
N ALA A 51 23.48 -15.75 -37.34
CA ALA A 51 23.76 -15.15 -36.04
C ALA A 51 23.33 -16.05 -34.87
N ARG A 52 23.94 -17.24 -34.72
CA ARG A 52 23.71 -18.12 -33.54
C ARG A 52 24.76 -17.97 -32.42
N ALA A 53 25.89 -17.29 -32.66
CA ALA A 53 26.99 -17.24 -31.70
C ALA A 53 26.96 -16.06 -30.70
N SER A 54 26.31 -14.92 -31.01
CA SER A 54 26.34 -13.73 -30.12
C SER A 54 25.34 -13.80 -28.95
N TRP A 55 24.24 -14.55 -29.10
CA TRP A 55 23.20 -14.69 -28.07
C TRP A 55 23.66 -15.43 -26.81
N ARG A 56 24.66 -16.33 -26.92
CA ARG A 56 25.16 -17.12 -25.77
C ARG A 56 26.11 -16.34 -24.85
N LYS A 57 26.65 -15.20 -25.31
CA LYS A 57 27.47 -14.27 -24.50
C LYS A 57 26.64 -13.14 -23.90
N SER A 58 25.62 -12.64 -24.59
CA SER A 58 24.69 -11.64 -24.06
C SER A 58 23.78 -12.20 -22.96
N GLY A 59 23.30 -13.45 -23.10
CA GLY A 59 22.50 -14.13 -22.07
C GLY A 59 23.27 -14.32 -20.75
N ARG A 60 24.55 -14.71 -20.81
CA ARG A 60 25.39 -14.87 -19.62
C ARG A 60 25.70 -13.56 -18.89
N ARG A 61 25.89 -12.45 -19.62
CA ARG A 61 26.06 -11.11 -19.00
C ARG A 61 24.77 -10.60 -18.36
N ALA A 62 23.60 -10.91 -18.93
CA ALA A 62 22.31 -10.56 -18.36
C ALA A 62 22.02 -11.35 -17.07
N GLU A 63 22.36 -12.65 -17.03
CA GLU A 63 22.24 -13.50 -15.85
C GLU A 63 23.19 -13.07 -14.72
N THR A 64 24.44 -12.68 -15.02
CA THR A 64 25.37 -12.18 -14.00
C THR A 64 24.98 -10.81 -13.44
N ASN A 65 24.45 -9.92 -14.27
CA ASN A 65 23.96 -8.62 -13.81
C ASN A 65 22.67 -8.75 -12.97
N ALA A 66 21.76 -9.65 -13.35
CA ALA A 66 20.62 -10.00 -12.51
C ALA A 66 21.08 -10.63 -11.18
N ALA A 67 22.00 -11.59 -11.19
CA ALA A 67 22.51 -12.19 -9.95
C ALA A 67 23.18 -11.16 -9.01
N SER A 68 23.90 -10.17 -9.57
CA SER A 68 24.55 -9.11 -8.80
C SER A 68 23.57 -8.09 -8.18
N SER A 69 22.47 -7.73 -8.87
CA SER A 69 21.42 -6.88 -8.29
C SER A 69 20.57 -7.63 -7.26
N TRP A 70 20.46 -8.95 -7.38
CA TRP A 70 19.78 -9.80 -6.41
C TRP A 70 20.60 -10.03 -5.13
N SER A 71 21.92 -9.91 -5.18
CA SER A 71 22.80 -10.08 -4.02
C SER A 71 22.62 -8.97 -2.98
N SER A 72 22.37 -7.72 -3.39
CA SER A 72 22.10 -6.61 -2.46
C SER A 72 20.67 -6.62 -1.89
N TYR A 73 19.76 -7.38 -2.51
CA TYR A 73 18.34 -7.52 -2.14
C TYR A 73 18.03 -8.73 -1.22
N ARG A 74 19.02 -9.58 -0.90
CA ARG A 74 18.87 -10.70 0.05
C ARG A 74 18.86 -10.25 1.52
N SER A 75 19.29 -9.02 1.79
CA SER A 75 19.56 -8.51 3.13
C SER A 75 18.37 -7.79 3.78
N ARG A 76 17.35 -7.43 3.00
CA ARG A 76 16.22 -6.59 3.46
C ARG A 76 14.97 -7.42 3.64
N ALA A 77 14.31 -7.28 4.79
CA ALA A 77 13.05 -7.97 5.04
C ALA A 77 11.96 -7.43 4.10
N ARG A 78 11.10 -8.35 3.65
CA ARG A 78 10.07 -8.11 2.63
C ARG A 78 8.69 -7.85 3.23
N CYS A 79 8.57 -7.95 4.55
CA CYS A 79 7.34 -7.75 5.30
C CYS A 79 7.73 -7.18 6.67
N PHE A 80 6.98 -6.22 7.19
CA PHE A 80 7.23 -5.64 8.51
C PHE A 80 6.53 -6.43 9.65
N ARG A 81 5.63 -7.38 9.32
CA ARG A 81 5.00 -8.31 10.28
C ARG A 81 5.96 -8.96 11.30
N PRO A 82 7.18 -9.38 10.94
CA PRO A 82 8.09 -10.05 11.89
C PRO A 82 8.83 -9.07 12.82
N ILE A 83 8.48 -7.78 12.82
CA ILE A 83 8.96 -6.81 13.82
C ILE A 83 8.30 -7.16 15.17
N PRO A 84 9.07 -7.50 16.20
CA PRO A 84 8.53 -7.86 17.51
C PRO A 84 7.78 -6.71 18.18
N ASP A 85 6.89 -7.03 19.12
CA ASP A 85 6.10 -6.04 19.86
C ASP A 85 7.04 -5.12 20.66
N GLU A 86 8.10 -5.69 21.26
CA GLU A 86 9.10 -4.94 22.04
C GLU A 86 9.84 -3.86 21.24
N VAL A 87 10.00 -4.02 19.92
CA VAL A 87 10.63 -3.01 19.07
C VAL A 87 9.75 -1.77 18.94
N LEU A 88 8.43 -1.95 18.88
CA LEU A 88 7.47 -0.84 18.76
C LEU A 88 7.23 -0.20 20.13
N LEU A 89 7.12 -1.01 21.18
CA LEU A 89 6.98 -0.51 22.56
C LEU A 89 8.20 0.29 23.02
N ALA A 90 9.39 0.02 22.49
CA ALA A 90 10.59 0.80 22.79
C ALA A 90 10.56 2.21 22.16
N LEU A 91 9.71 2.44 21.17
CA LEU A 91 9.49 3.74 20.53
C LEU A 91 8.29 4.49 21.12
N ASP A 92 7.53 3.85 22.01
CA ASP A 92 6.37 4.45 22.64
C ASP A 92 6.79 5.62 23.53
N ASP A 93 6.21 6.79 23.24
CA ASP A 93 6.35 7.99 24.02
C ASP A 93 5.03 8.76 24.17
N ALA A 94 3.98 8.05 24.57
CA ALA A 94 2.64 8.63 24.72
C ALA A 94 2.57 9.86 25.64
N ASP A 95 3.54 10.03 26.55
CA ASP A 95 3.62 11.14 27.51
C ASP A 95 4.59 12.26 27.09
N ASP A 96 5.16 12.22 25.87
CA ASP A 96 6.16 13.20 25.35
C ASP A 96 7.29 13.44 26.37
N ARG A 97 7.97 12.36 26.79
CA ARG A 97 8.93 12.39 27.91
C ARG A 97 10.21 13.14 27.56
N ASP A 98 10.54 13.26 26.28
CA ASP A 98 11.69 14.02 25.82
C ASP A 98 11.36 15.48 25.45
N GLY A 99 10.06 15.83 25.41
CA GLY A 99 9.58 17.20 25.22
C GLY A 99 9.80 17.71 23.79
N ASP A 100 9.90 16.83 22.80
CA ASP A 100 10.03 17.19 21.40
C ASP A 100 8.68 17.56 20.74
N GLY A 101 7.57 17.32 21.46
CA GLY A 101 6.20 17.61 21.04
C GLY A 101 5.55 16.49 20.23
N ILE A 102 6.13 15.30 20.22
CA ILE A 102 5.63 14.10 19.52
C ILE A 102 5.26 13.05 20.56
N SER A 103 4.02 12.59 20.53
CA SER A 103 3.46 11.68 21.54
C SER A 103 3.10 10.32 20.94
N GLY A 104 4.03 9.76 20.16
CA GLY A 104 3.82 8.52 19.42
C GLY A 104 3.47 7.35 20.33
N ARG A 105 2.34 6.71 20.08
CA ARG A 105 1.82 5.65 20.97
C ARG A 105 1.64 4.31 20.26
N ALA A 106 2.10 3.24 20.88
CA ALA A 106 1.83 1.89 20.41
C ALA A 106 0.37 1.51 20.69
N ALA A 107 -0.39 1.21 19.63
CA ALA A 107 -1.74 0.69 19.77
C ALA A 107 -1.69 -0.71 20.41
N ILE A 108 -2.36 -0.93 21.54
CA ILE A 108 -2.47 -2.27 22.13
C ILE A 108 -3.88 -2.80 21.90
N VAL A 109 -3.99 -3.86 21.08
CA VAL A 109 -5.27 -4.44 20.65
C VAL A 109 -5.33 -5.93 21.02
N THR A 110 -6.54 -6.47 21.09
CA THR A 110 -6.76 -7.91 21.28
C THR A 110 -6.75 -8.61 19.92
N ASP A 111 -5.78 -9.49 19.69
CA ASP A 111 -5.72 -10.28 18.45
C ASP A 111 -6.84 -11.33 18.43
N ILE A 112 -7.86 -11.13 17.59
CA ILE A 112 -9.04 -11.99 17.55
C ILE A 112 -8.72 -13.47 17.29
N ALA A 113 -7.62 -13.75 16.58
CA ALA A 113 -7.22 -15.11 16.28
C ALA A 113 -6.65 -15.87 17.49
N THR A 114 -6.09 -15.17 18.48
CA THR A 114 -5.39 -15.78 19.63
C THR A 114 -5.95 -15.37 20.98
N GLY A 115 -6.74 -14.30 21.05
CA GLY A 115 -7.23 -13.69 22.30
C GLY A 115 -6.17 -12.92 23.09
N HIS A 116 -4.92 -12.86 22.62
CA HIS A 116 -3.84 -12.18 23.33
C HIS A 116 -3.79 -10.68 23.00
N ARG A 117 -3.40 -9.86 23.98
CA ARG A 117 -3.07 -8.45 23.74
C ARG A 117 -1.74 -8.34 23.03
N ARG A 118 -1.70 -7.58 21.93
CA ARG A 118 -0.52 -7.38 21.09
C ARG A 118 -0.48 -5.96 20.54
N VAL A 119 0.68 -5.54 20.07
CA VAL A 119 0.80 -4.25 19.37
C VAL A 119 0.10 -4.33 18.00
N GLY A 120 -0.85 -3.43 17.80
CA GLY A 120 -1.55 -3.16 16.55
C GLY A 120 -0.62 -2.58 15.49
N ARG A 121 -0.76 -3.04 14.24
CA ARG A 121 0.21 -2.73 13.16
C ARG A 121 -0.43 -2.54 11.79
N PHE A 122 -1.64 -3.05 11.61
CA PHE A 122 -2.34 -3.08 10.33
C PHE A 122 -3.62 -2.24 10.40
N GLY A 123 -4.00 -1.70 9.24
CA GLY A 123 -5.01 -0.66 9.13
C GLY A 123 -4.46 0.76 9.34
N TRP A 124 -5.34 1.74 9.14
CA TRP A 124 -5.02 3.17 9.31
C TRP A 124 -4.90 3.57 10.78
N LYS A 125 -5.64 2.92 11.67
CA LYS A 125 -5.66 3.19 13.12
C LYS A 125 -5.01 2.06 13.92
N ALA A 126 -4.14 1.28 13.27
CA ALA A 126 -3.43 0.15 13.87
C ALA A 126 -4.38 -0.88 14.53
N GLN A 127 -5.63 -0.99 14.08
CA GLN A 127 -6.68 -1.75 14.73
C GLN A 127 -6.46 -3.28 14.72
N GLN A 128 -5.57 -3.79 13.86
CA GLN A 128 -5.28 -5.22 13.77
C GLN A 128 -3.79 -5.51 14.06
N ALA A 129 -3.52 -6.50 14.91
CA ALA A 129 -2.15 -6.90 15.29
C ALA A 129 -1.49 -7.84 14.26
N THR A 130 -2.29 -8.61 13.51
CA THR A 130 -1.79 -9.64 12.61
C THR A 130 -2.32 -9.46 11.18
N LEU A 131 -1.54 -9.89 10.18
CA LEU A 131 -2.01 -9.93 8.79
C LEU A 131 -3.22 -10.84 8.62
N LEU A 132 -3.33 -11.91 9.43
CA LEU A 132 -4.47 -12.82 9.39
C LEU A 132 -5.75 -12.11 9.84
N ALA A 133 -5.72 -11.44 11.00
CA ALA A 133 -6.86 -10.66 11.49
C ALA A 133 -7.21 -9.52 10.52
N PHE A 134 -6.21 -8.81 9.99
CA PHE A 134 -6.42 -7.79 8.96
C PHE A 134 -7.03 -8.34 7.66
N SER A 135 -6.61 -9.52 7.21
CA SER A 135 -7.17 -10.20 6.05
C SER A 135 -8.63 -10.59 6.27
N ALA A 136 -8.91 -11.15 7.45
CA ALA A 136 -10.22 -11.66 7.82
C ALA A 136 -11.24 -10.54 8.05
N ASP A 137 -10.80 -9.43 8.66
CA ASP A 137 -11.62 -8.22 8.79
C ASP A 137 -11.91 -7.63 7.40
N ALA A 138 -10.90 -7.61 6.53
CA ALA A 138 -11.05 -7.10 5.17
C ALA A 138 -12.01 -7.92 4.29
N TYR A 139 -12.02 -9.24 4.48
CA TYR A 139 -12.96 -10.13 3.79
C TYR A 139 -14.40 -9.79 4.15
N ARG A 140 -14.67 -9.55 5.43
CA ARG A 140 -16.01 -9.19 5.87
C ARG A 140 -16.40 -7.77 5.43
N ASN A 141 -15.63 -6.75 5.80
CA ASN A 141 -16.10 -5.37 5.66
C ASN A 141 -16.02 -4.83 4.22
N GLU A 142 -15.09 -5.34 3.39
CA GLU A 142 -14.86 -4.83 2.03
C GLU A 142 -15.37 -5.78 0.95
N MET A 143 -15.41 -7.08 1.22
CA MET A 143 -15.86 -8.08 0.23
C MET A 143 -17.22 -8.71 0.55
N GLY A 144 -17.74 -8.59 1.78
CA GLY A 144 -18.96 -9.28 2.22
C GLY A 144 -18.78 -10.79 2.23
N ILE A 145 -17.65 -11.26 2.76
CA ILE A 145 -17.34 -12.68 2.92
C ILE A 145 -17.04 -12.94 4.39
N THR A 146 -17.94 -13.59 5.09
CA THR A 146 -17.72 -13.95 6.49
C THR A 146 -16.75 -15.12 6.60
N ASN A 147 -16.12 -15.23 7.76
CA ASN A 147 -15.09 -16.23 8.05
C ASN A 147 -15.14 -16.62 9.53
N ASP A 148 -14.34 -17.60 9.92
CA ASP A 148 -14.36 -18.12 11.30
C ASP A 148 -13.84 -17.13 12.37
N LEU A 149 -13.10 -16.08 12.00
CA LEU A 149 -12.72 -15.01 12.92
C LEU A 149 -13.80 -13.92 12.99
N PHE A 150 -14.51 -13.68 11.89
CA PHE A 150 -15.59 -12.71 11.78
C PHE A 150 -16.82 -13.36 11.11
N PRO A 151 -17.61 -14.12 11.88
CA PRO A 151 -18.65 -15.01 11.32
C PRO A 151 -19.96 -14.29 10.99
N ASP A 152 -20.16 -13.11 11.56
CA ASP A 152 -21.40 -12.35 11.40
C ASP A 152 -21.22 -11.24 10.37
N GLU A 153 -22.19 -11.11 9.47
CA GLU A 153 -22.28 -10.04 8.49
C GLU A 153 -22.38 -8.64 9.13
N VAL A 154 -21.90 -7.62 8.40
CA VAL A 154 -22.04 -6.22 8.81
C VAL A 154 -23.16 -5.55 8.01
N ALA A 155 -24.28 -5.32 8.67
CA ALA A 155 -25.44 -4.64 8.10
C ALA A 155 -25.54 -3.19 8.62
N PHE A 156 -25.25 -2.19 7.79
CA PHE A 156 -25.48 -0.79 8.14
C PHE A 156 -26.88 -0.36 7.69
N GLY A 157 -27.74 -0.02 8.66
CA GLY A 157 -29.05 0.57 8.38
C GLY A 157 -30.17 -0.43 8.01
N ILE A 158 -29.92 -1.74 8.12
CA ILE A 158 -30.93 -2.79 8.01
C ILE A 158 -30.77 -3.82 9.13
N THR A 159 -31.85 -4.52 9.49
CA THR A 159 -31.82 -5.56 10.52
C THR A 159 -31.23 -6.88 10.00
N ALA A 160 -30.82 -7.77 10.89
CA ALA A 160 -30.35 -9.11 10.52
C ALA A 160 -31.43 -9.92 9.78
N GLU A 161 -32.71 -9.74 10.12
CA GLU A 161 -33.83 -10.37 9.42
C GLU A 161 -33.96 -9.84 7.99
N GLN A 162 -33.78 -8.54 7.78
CA GLN A 162 -33.79 -7.93 6.46
C GLN A 162 -32.60 -8.40 5.62
N MET A 163 -31.42 -8.55 6.24
CA MET A 163 -30.24 -9.08 5.57
C MET A 163 -30.49 -10.51 5.06
N LYS A 164 -31.07 -11.39 5.89
CA LYS A 164 -31.42 -12.78 5.54
C LYS A 164 -32.40 -12.93 4.36
N LEU A 165 -33.12 -11.87 3.99
CA LEU A 165 -33.98 -11.89 2.80
C LEU A 165 -33.16 -11.84 1.50
N CYS A 166 -32.02 -11.15 1.55
CA CYS A 166 -31.13 -10.87 0.42
C CYS A 166 -29.91 -11.78 0.40
N ASP A 167 -29.41 -12.17 1.57
CA ASP A 167 -28.35 -13.16 1.72
C ASP A 167 -28.93 -14.51 2.14
N ARG A 168 -28.79 -15.48 1.24
CA ARG A 168 -29.28 -16.84 1.40
C ARG A 168 -28.14 -17.83 1.57
N ILE A 169 -26.89 -17.36 1.54
CA ILE A 169 -25.73 -18.20 1.70
C ILE A 169 -25.48 -18.39 3.19
N PRO A 170 -25.23 -19.63 3.67
CA PRO A 170 -24.94 -19.84 5.08
C PRO A 170 -23.52 -19.40 5.44
N ASP A 171 -23.45 -18.45 6.36
CA ASP A 171 -22.23 -18.04 7.05
C ASP A 171 -21.58 -19.20 7.87
N PRO A 172 -20.24 -19.24 8.00
CA PRO A 172 -19.30 -18.42 7.25
C PRO A 172 -19.12 -18.90 5.80
N GLU A 173 -19.00 -17.99 4.82
CA GLU A 173 -18.69 -18.36 3.42
C GLU A 173 -17.28 -18.97 3.31
N ASP A 174 -16.29 -18.40 4.00
CA ASP A 174 -14.92 -18.88 3.95
C ASP A 174 -14.77 -20.21 4.70
N LYS A 175 -14.80 -21.30 3.95
CA LYS A 175 -14.66 -22.67 4.44
C LYS A 175 -13.29 -23.24 4.07
N PRO A 176 -12.63 -24.01 4.96
CA PRO A 176 -11.36 -24.65 4.65
C PRO A 176 -11.45 -25.53 3.40
N ASP A 177 -10.52 -25.34 2.46
CA ASP A 177 -10.40 -26.18 1.27
C ASP A 177 -10.17 -27.64 1.68
N ARG A 178 -10.87 -28.57 1.02
CA ARG A 178 -10.85 -30.00 1.41
C ARG A 178 -9.47 -30.63 1.30
N ARG A 179 -8.65 -30.19 0.34
CA ARG A 179 -7.34 -30.79 0.04
C ARG A 179 -6.24 -30.18 0.89
N THR A 180 -6.20 -28.85 1.00
CA THR A 180 -5.15 -28.10 1.67
C THR A 180 -5.45 -27.83 3.14
N ARG A 181 -6.72 -27.97 3.56
CA ARG A 181 -7.23 -27.65 4.90
C ARG A 181 -7.03 -26.18 5.30
N ARG A 182 -6.75 -25.31 4.33
CA ARG A 182 -6.57 -23.86 4.52
C ARG A 182 -7.83 -23.11 4.16
N ARG A 183 -8.13 -22.05 4.90
CA ARG A 183 -9.16 -21.06 4.57
C ARG A 183 -8.66 -20.13 3.47
N ALA A 184 -9.54 -19.39 2.82
CA ALA A 184 -9.16 -18.36 1.87
C ALA A 184 -8.32 -17.27 2.54
N ILE A 185 -8.69 -16.85 3.76
CA ILE A 185 -7.92 -15.87 4.54
C ILE A 185 -6.49 -16.33 4.87
N ASP A 186 -6.24 -17.64 5.04
CA ASP A 186 -4.89 -18.18 5.27
C ASP A 186 -4.01 -18.05 4.02
N ASN A 187 -4.61 -18.27 2.85
CA ASN A 187 -3.93 -18.12 1.58
C ASN A 187 -3.67 -16.65 1.27
N PHE A 188 -4.61 -15.76 1.61
CA PHE A 188 -4.43 -14.32 1.45
C PHE A 188 -3.35 -13.75 2.38
N GLU A 189 -3.33 -14.16 3.67
CA GLU A 189 -2.23 -13.84 4.60
C GLU A 189 -0.89 -14.31 4.04
N SER A 190 -0.83 -15.56 3.57
CA SER A 190 0.40 -16.13 3.01
C SER A 190 0.87 -15.34 1.79
N PHE A 191 -0.05 -14.97 0.89
CA PHE A 191 0.26 -14.17 -0.29
C PHE A 191 0.82 -12.80 0.10
N MET A 192 0.14 -12.06 0.99
CA MET A 192 0.60 -10.73 1.42
C MET A 192 1.94 -10.78 2.16
N LYS A 193 2.13 -11.79 3.01
CA LYS A 193 3.37 -11.97 3.79
C LYS A 193 4.61 -12.17 2.93
N PHE A 194 4.46 -12.81 1.77
CA PHE A 194 5.57 -13.07 0.85
C PHE A 194 5.65 -12.07 -0.32
N LEU A 195 4.72 -11.12 -0.40
CA LEU A 195 4.81 -10.04 -1.36
C LEU A 195 5.97 -9.10 -0.99
N ALA A 196 6.87 -8.84 -1.93
CA ALA A 196 7.96 -7.91 -1.70
C ALA A 196 7.44 -6.47 -1.65
N PRO A 197 8.01 -5.59 -0.81
CA PRO A 197 7.65 -4.18 -0.84
C PRO A 197 8.09 -3.59 -2.17
N ALA A 198 7.46 -2.50 -2.59
CA ALA A 198 7.93 -1.72 -3.72
C ALA A 198 9.40 -1.34 -3.48
N GLY A 199 10.28 -1.74 -4.39
CA GLY A 199 11.69 -1.33 -4.33
C GLY A 199 11.80 0.19 -4.45
N ARG A 200 12.90 0.76 -3.96
CA ARG A 200 13.19 2.19 -4.18
C ARG A 200 13.32 2.47 -5.69
N GLY A 201 12.90 3.66 -6.09
CA GLY A 201 13.23 4.24 -7.39
C GLY A 201 14.71 4.61 -7.50
N PRO A 202 15.13 5.20 -8.62
CA PRO A 202 16.49 5.72 -8.79
C PRO A 202 16.84 6.72 -7.68
N ILE A 203 18.05 6.62 -7.14
CA ILE A 203 18.59 7.57 -6.16
C ILE A 203 19.82 8.24 -6.77
N ASP A 204 19.68 9.51 -7.11
CA ASP A 204 20.78 10.38 -7.52
C ASP A 204 21.45 11.06 -6.30
N ASP A 205 22.42 11.94 -6.54
CA ASP A 205 23.09 12.67 -5.46
C ASP A 205 22.12 13.57 -4.68
N ALA A 206 21.12 14.15 -5.36
CA ALA A 206 20.08 14.95 -4.72
C ALA A 206 19.22 14.11 -3.77
N GLY A 207 18.81 12.91 -4.18
CA GLY A 207 18.08 11.98 -3.32
C GLY A 207 18.89 11.48 -2.12
N ARG A 208 20.20 11.28 -2.27
CA ARG A 208 21.09 10.97 -1.14
C ARG A 208 21.19 12.13 -0.15
N ALA A 209 21.38 13.35 -0.64
CA ALA A 209 21.38 14.55 0.20
C ALA A 209 20.01 14.77 0.86
N GLY A 210 18.93 14.43 0.16
CA GLY A 210 17.55 14.55 0.63
C GLY A 210 17.23 13.68 1.85
N GLU A 211 17.83 12.49 1.97
CA GLU A 211 17.67 11.63 3.16
C GLU A 211 18.26 12.30 4.41
N ALA A 212 19.38 13.04 4.27
CA ALA A 212 19.92 13.83 5.38
C ALA A 212 19.01 15.03 5.73
N VAL A 213 18.43 15.68 4.72
CA VAL A 213 17.46 16.78 4.95
C VAL A 213 16.19 16.26 5.62
N PHE A 214 15.74 15.05 5.28
CA PHE A 214 14.59 14.38 5.91
C PHE A 214 14.79 14.20 7.42
N GLY A 215 15.98 13.73 7.83
CA GLY A 215 16.35 13.64 9.24
C GLY A 215 16.43 15.01 9.91
N ALA A 216 17.14 15.96 9.29
CA ALA A 216 17.33 17.30 9.85
C ALA A 216 16.03 18.12 9.96
N ALA A 217 15.05 17.87 9.10
CA ALA A 217 13.72 18.47 9.17
C ALA A 217 12.85 17.85 10.30
N GLY A 218 13.30 16.76 10.93
CA GLY A 218 12.56 16.04 11.97
C GLY A 218 11.49 15.11 11.43
N CYS A 219 11.45 14.83 10.11
CA CYS A 219 10.50 13.86 9.55
C CYS A 219 10.75 12.45 10.11
N ALA A 220 12.02 12.14 10.40
CA ALA A 220 12.46 10.84 10.88
C ALA A 220 12.03 10.51 12.32
N SER A 221 11.46 11.47 13.08
CA SER A 221 10.95 11.22 14.44
C SER A 221 9.76 10.25 14.41
N CYS A 222 8.79 10.45 13.50
CA CYS A 222 7.69 9.50 13.28
C CYS A 222 7.99 8.54 12.12
N HIS A 223 8.59 9.06 11.03
CA HIS A 223 8.95 8.24 9.87
C HIS A 223 10.33 7.57 10.04
N VAL A 224 10.48 6.79 11.11
CA VAL A 224 11.73 6.14 11.50
C VAL A 224 12.35 5.34 10.34
N PRO A 225 13.60 5.61 9.93
CA PRO A 225 14.16 5.07 8.69
C PRO A 225 14.14 3.55 8.60
N SER A 226 14.38 2.85 9.71
CA SER A 226 14.37 1.40 9.74
C SER A 226 14.03 0.81 11.09
N LEU A 227 13.31 -0.31 11.07
CA LEU A 227 13.10 -1.19 12.22
C LEU A 227 13.75 -2.56 11.99
N GLN A 228 13.81 -3.38 13.03
CA GLN A 228 14.43 -4.70 12.96
C GLN A 228 13.41 -5.81 13.23
N THR A 229 13.48 -6.87 12.44
CA THR A 229 12.70 -8.10 12.67
C THR A 229 13.36 -8.98 13.74
N GLY A 230 12.54 -9.78 14.42
CA GLY A 230 13.01 -10.70 15.44
C GLY A 230 13.58 -12.00 14.88
N PRO A 231 13.94 -12.95 15.77
CA PRO A 231 14.28 -14.31 15.39
C PRO A 231 13.14 -14.96 14.59
N SER A 232 13.46 -15.63 13.49
CA SER A 232 12.47 -16.34 12.68
C SER A 232 13.05 -17.63 12.10
N PRO A 233 12.28 -18.73 12.04
CA PRO A 233 12.70 -19.92 11.30
C PRO A 233 12.78 -19.67 9.79
N ASN A 234 12.09 -18.65 9.28
CA ASN A 234 12.18 -18.26 7.88
C ASN A 234 13.36 -17.28 7.67
N PRO A 235 14.37 -17.63 6.87
CA PRO A 235 15.55 -16.77 6.66
C PRO A 235 15.24 -15.43 6.00
N LEU A 236 14.08 -15.26 5.35
CA LEU A 236 13.63 -13.98 4.80
C LEU A 236 13.22 -12.97 5.88
N PHE A 237 12.93 -13.44 7.09
CA PHE A 237 12.41 -12.65 8.20
C PHE A 237 13.28 -12.70 9.45
N ASN A 238 14.32 -13.53 9.46
CA ASN A 238 15.18 -13.71 10.62
C ASN A 238 16.16 -12.53 10.76
N ARG A 239 15.98 -11.69 11.79
CA ARG A 239 16.91 -10.60 12.16
C ARG A 239 17.32 -9.71 10.99
N LYS A 240 16.34 -9.32 10.19
CA LYS A 240 16.48 -8.42 9.05
C LYS A 240 16.17 -6.98 9.41
N VAL A 241 16.92 -6.07 8.79
CA VAL A 241 16.61 -4.64 8.79
C VAL A 241 15.50 -4.36 7.78
N VAL A 242 14.53 -3.55 8.20
CA VAL A 242 13.31 -3.20 7.48
C VAL A 242 13.30 -1.67 7.28
N PRO A 243 13.76 -1.15 6.12
CA PRO A 243 13.91 0.30 5.93
C PRO A 243 12.57 0.97 5.56
N LEU A 244 11.61 0.97 6.49
CA LEU A 244 10.20 1.25 6.22
C LEU A 244 9.78 2.72 6.28
N PHE A 245 10.59 3.58 6.92
CA PHE A 245 10.28 5.00 7.11
C PHE A 245 8.96 5.21 7.85
N SER A 246 8.82 4.55 8.99
CA SER A 246 7.70 4.64 9.92
C SER A 246 8.06 3.90 11.21
N ASP A 247 7.50 4.36 12.30
CA ASP A 247 7.52 3.73 13.61
C ASP A 247 6.34 2.78 13.84
N LEU A 248 5.34 2.81 12.94
CA LEU A 248 4.06 2.09 13.06
C LEU A 248 3.23 2.48 14.29
N LEU A 249 3.52 3.62 14.92
CA LEU A 249 2.79 4.14 16.08
C LEU A 249 1.65 5.05 15.65
N LEU A 250 0.74 5.31 16.58
CA LEU A 250 -0.36 6.26 16.46
C LEU A 250 0.12 7.68 16.77
N HIS A 251 -0.27 8.64 15.93
CA HIS A 251 0.04 10.06 16.07
C HIS A 251 -1.15 10.94 15.70
N ASP A 252 -1.31 12.07 16.37
CA ASP A 252 -2.17 13.17 15.91
C ASP A 252 -1.38 14.14 15.03
N ILE A 253 -1.58 14.02 13.72
CA ILE A 253 -1.01 14.95 12.73
C ILE A 253 -2.00 16.03 12.28
N GLY A 254 -3.07 16.28 13.05
CA GLY A 254 -4.05 17.33 12.80
C GLY A 254 -5.01 17.05 11.64
N THR A 255 -5.15 15.79 11.22
CA THR A 255 -6.03 15.39 10.11
C THR A 255 -7.12 14.38 10.54
N GLY A 256 -7.41 14.26 11.84
CA GLY A 256 -8.41 13.35 12.40
C GLY A 256 -9.72 13.22 11.62
N ASP A 257 -10.24 12.00 11.50
CA ASP A 257 -11.53 11.69 10.85
C ASP A 257 -12.73 11.75 11.80
N GLY A 258 -12.50 11.96 13.09
CA GLY A 258 -13.57 11.99 14.09
C GLY A 258 -14.03 10.60 14.56
N ILE A 259 -13.35 9.53 14.15
CA ILE A 259 -13.76 8.14 14.41
C ILE A 259 -12.77 7.47 15.36
N SER A 260 -13.24 7.09 16.55
CA SER A 260 -12.48 6.19 17.43
C SER A 260 -12.53 4.77 16.88
N GLN A 261 -11.39 4.07 16.87
CA GLN A 261 -11.33 2.68 16.44
C GLN A 261 -10.30 1.91 17.25
N GLU A 262 -10.75 0.86 17.94
CA GLU A 262 -9.92 0.08 18.86
C GLU A 262 -9.17 0.97 19.86
N ALA A 263 -7.84 0.96 19.82
CA ALA A 263 -6.98 1.73 20.71
C ALA A 263 -6.72 3.17 20.22
N ALA A 264 -7.17 3.56 19.03
CA ALA A 264 -6.92 4.88 18.45
C ALA A 264 -8.06 5.85 18.75
N SER A 265 -7.68 7.07 19.11
CA SER A 265 -8.60 8.21 19.24
C SER A 265 -9.08 8.70 17.86
N PRO A 266 -10.08 9.61 17.85
CA PRO A 266 -10.57 10.23 16.62
C PRO A 266 -9.51 11.00 15.81
N GLN A 267 -8.45 11.48 16.46
CA GLN A 267 -7.39 12.29 15.85
C GLN A 267 -6.19 11.46 15.39
N GLU A 268 -6.01 10.28 15.97
CA GLU A 268 -4.82 9.49 15.74
C GLU A 268 -4.89 8.64 14.47
N PHE A 269 -3.75 8.57 13.80
CA PHE A 269 -3.49 7.64 12.71
C PHE A 269 -2.13 7.00 12.86
N ARG A 270 -2.03 5.76 12.40
CA ARG A 270 -0.78 5.02 12.35
C ARG A 270 0.14 5.62 11.29
N THR A 271 1.39 5.93 11.61
CA THR A 271 2.37 6.40 10.63
C THR A 271 2.49 5.38 9.48
N PRO A 272 2.08 5.71 8.24
CA PRO A 272 2.13 4.75 7.13
C PRO A 272 3.58 4.56 6.65
N PRO A 273 4.02 3.33 6.32
CA PRO A 273 5.32 3.12 5.71
C PRO A 273 5.42 3.86 4.38
N LEU A 274 6.51 4.59 4.17
CA LEU A 274 6.75 5.35 2.93
C LEU A 274 7.24 4.46 1.78
N TRP A 275 7.29 3.13 1.95
CA TRP A 275 7.55 2.19 0.86
C TRP A 275 6.59 2.38 -0.31
N GLY A 276 7.13 2.64 -1.49
CA GLY A 276 6.35 2.88 -2.69
C GLY A 276 5.58 4.18 -2.68
N LEU A 277 5.97 5.17 -1.86
CA LEU A 277 5.34 6.50 -1.81
C LEU A 277 5.15 7.09 -3.21
N ARG A 278 6.15 6.96 -4.09
CA ARG A 278 6.08 7.48 -5.47
C ARG A 278 4.99 6.84 -6.34
N LEU A 279 4.47 5.68 -5.94
CA LEU A 279 3.48 4.89 -6.68
C LEU A 279 2.05 5.08 -6.14
N ARG A 280 1.87 5.82 -5.04
CA ARG A 280 0.58 5.97 -4.35
C ARG A 280 0.03 7.37 -4.57
N ARG A 281 -1.21 7.47 -5.05
CA ARG A 281 -2.03 8.68 -5.08
C ARG A 281 -3.52 8.30 -5.02
N PRO A 282 -4.37 9.08 -4.32
CA PRO A 282 -4.01 10.23 -3.48
C PRO A 282 -3.29 9.82 -2.17
N LEU A 283 -2.85 10.79 -1.39
CA LEU A 283 -2.13 10.65 -0.11
C LEU A 283 -3.01 11.13 1.06
N LEU A 284 -2.54 10.84 2.28
CA LEU A 284 -3.31 10.89 3.55
C LEU A 284 -4.43 9.84 3.60
N HIS A 285 -4.99 9.62 4.78
CA HIS A 285 -5.99 8.58 5.02
C HIS A 285 -7.34 8.90 4.34
N ASP A 286 -7.64 10.18 4.14
CA ASP A 286 -8.84 10.70 3.49
C ASP A 286 -8.66 11.01 1.99
N GLY A 287 -7.44 10.86 1.46
CA GLY A 287 -7.12 11.13 0.07
C GLY A 287 -7.10 12.61 -0.32
N THR A 288 -7.00 13.53 0.64
CA THR A 288 -7.05 14.98 0.36
C THR A 288 -5.78 15.53 -0.31
N ALA A 289 -4.64 14.84 -0.19
CA ALA A 289 -3.38 15.29 -0.76
C ALA A 289 -3.08 14.64 -2.13
N ALA A 290 -2.95 15.45 -3.19
CA ALA A 290 -2.62 14.95 -4.53
C ALA A 290 -1.11 14.72 -4.72
N THR A 291 -0.27 15.49 -4.01
CA THR A 291 1.19 15.44 -4.08
C THR A 291 1.83 15.26 -2.70
N VAL A 292 3.12 14.89 -2.69
CA VAL A 292 3.89 14.73 -1.44
C VAL A 292 4.03 16.09 -0.75
N GLU A 293 4.22 17.14 -1.53
CA GLU A 293 4.30 18.52 -1.09
C GLU A 293 2.99 18.94 -0.39
N ASP A 294 1.82 18.63 -0.98
CA ASP A 294 0.51 18.89 -0.35
C ASP A 294 0.35 18.12 0.96
N ALA A 295 0.72 16.83 0.95
CA ALA A 295 0.65 15.99 2.15
C ALA A 295 1.49 16.59 3.28
N ILE A 296 2.75 16.97 3.01
CA ILE A 296 3.61 17.63 4.01
C ILE A 296 2.97 18.94 4.50
N GLY A 297 2.38 19.74 3.61
CA GLY A 297 1.70 20.99 3.98
C GLY A 297 0.51 20.78 4.93
N LEU A 298 -0.17 19.65 4.82
CA LEU A 298 -1.31 19.30 5.68
C LEU A 298 -0.92 18.69 7.03
N HIS A 299 0.34 18.32 7.25
CA HIS A 299 0.80 17.82 8.55
C HIS A 299 0.72 18.93 9.62
N GLY A 300 -0.20 18.77 10.57
CA GLY A 300 -0.35 19.58 11.77
C GLY A 300 0.01 18.78 13.03
N GLY A 301 -0.61 19.13 14.16
CA GLY A 301 -0.41 18.44 15.44
C GLY A 301 1.06 18.22 15.78
N GLU A 302 1.42 16.99 16.13
CA GLU A 302 2.77 16.54 16.44
C GLU A 302 3.77 16.82 15.28
N ALA A 303 3.30 16.78 14.04
CA ALA A 303 4.13 17.01 12.85
C ALA A 303 4.24 18.49 12.44
N ALA A 304 3.59 19.42 13.15
CA ALA A 304 3.57 20.84 12.78
C ALA A 304 4.97 21.48 12.73
N SER A 305 5.86 21.08 13.65
CA SER A 305 7.25 21.54 13.71
C SER A 305 8.05 21.08 12.49
N ALA A 306 7.92 19.81 12.11
CA ALA A 306 8.58 19.25 10.92
C ALA A 306 8.06 19.88 9.63
N ARG A 307 6.74 20.10 9.51
CA ARG A 307 6.15 20.88 8.41
C ARG A 307 6.74 22.29 8.35
N GLY A 308 6.81 22.99 9.48
CA GLY A 308 7.35 24.35 9.55
C GLY A 308 8.80 24.41 9.03
N ARG A 309 9.65 23.46 9.45
CA ARG A 309 11.02 23.33 8.96
C ARG A 309 11.06 23.04 7.45
N PHE A 310 10.22 22.15 6.93
CA PHE A 310 10.10 21.90 5.49
C PHE A 310 9.76 23.17 4.70
N LEU A 311 8.77 23.93 5.17
CA LEU A 311 8.32 25.17 4.53
C LEU A 311 9.37 26.29 4.60
N ALA A 312 10.29 26.23 5.56
CA ALA A 312 11.42 27.15 5.69
C ALA A 312 12.67 26.70 4.92
N LEU A 313 12.71 25.47 4.37
CA LEU A 313 13.88 24.98 3.63
C LEU A 313 14.16 25.84 2.39
N PRO A 314 15.45 26.17 2.14
CA PRO A 314 15.91 26.67 0.86
C PRO A 314 15.49 25.78 -0.32
N ALA A 315 15.33 26.37 -1.50
CA ALA A 315 14.77 25.68 -2.67
C ALA A 315 15.54 24.42 -3.08
N ASP A 316 16.87 24.45 -3.00
CA ASP A 316 17.76 23.32 -3.29
C ASP A 316 17.57 22.18 -2.28
N ARG A 317 17.48 22.50 -0.98
CA ARG A 317 17.26 21.52 0.10
C ARG A 317 15.87 20.91 0.02
N ARG A 318 14.86 21.72 -0.29
CA ARG A 318 13.49 21.23 -0.52
C ARG A 318 13.43 20.29 -1.72
N ALA A 319 14.08 20.66 -2.84
CA ALA A 319 14.14 19.81 -4.02
C ALA A 319 14.86 18.48 -3.74
N ALA A 320 15.96 18.50 -2.98
CA ALA A 320 16.67 17.30 -2.55
C ALA A 320 15.78 16.38 -1.70
N LEU A 321 15.09 16.91 -0.70
CA LEU A 321 14.14 16.15 0.12
C LEU A 321 13.01 15.54 -0.72
N LEU A 322 12.46 16.28 -1.66
CA LEU A 322 11.41 15.76 -2.56
C LEU A 322 11.95 14.71 -3.52
N ALA A 323 13.19 14.82 -3.99
CA ALA A 323 13.85 13.78 -4.78
C ALA A 323 14.01 12.48 -3.96
N PHE A 324 14.40 12.60 -2.69
CA PHE A 324 14.45 11.46 -1.76
C PHE A 324 13.08 10.80 -1.61
N LEU A 325 12.03 11.56 -1.31
CA LEU A 325 10.67 11.02 -1.13
C LEU A 325 10.11 10.39 -2.42
N LYS A 326 10.42 10.97 -3.59
CA LYS A 326 10.07 10.41 -4.91
C LYS A 326 10.89 9.16 -5.25
N SER A 327 11.98 8.88 -4.53
CA SER A 327 12.71 7.62 -4.62
C SER A 327 12.09 6.50 -3.77
N LEU A 328 11.21 6.82 -2.82
CA LEU A 328 10.58 5.83 -1.95
C LEU A 328 9.42 5.09 -2.64
#